data_AF-A0A7C1IQZ7-F1
#
_entry.id   AF-A0A7C1IQZ7-F1
#
_cell.length_a   1.000
_cell.length_b   1.000
_cell.length_c   1.000
_cell.angle_alpha   90.00
_cell.angle_beta   90.00
_cell.angle_gamma   90.00
#
_symmetry.space_group_name_H-M   'P 1'
#
loop_
_entity.id
_entity.type
_entity.pdbx_description
1 polymer ?
#
loop_
_entity_poly.entity_id
_entity_poly.type
_entity_poly.pdbx_seq_one_letter_code
_entity_poly.pdbx_strand_id
1 'polypeptide(L)'
;LSGAGVYVFQIGSALSSASNASVTLTNGATADKVFWVVGSSATLGTNTVFQGTIIAQASITLNTGADITNGRAAALTGAITLDNSTVTKP
;
A
#
# COMPACT_ATOMS: atom_id res chain seq x y z
N LEU A 1 -3.86 -8.27 -9.04
CA LEU A 1 -2.64 -9.04 -9.42
C LEU A 1 -3.03 -10.49 -9.53
N SER A 2 -2.60 -11.18 -10.59
CA SER A 2 -3.02 -12.55 -10.88
C SER A 2 -1.82 -13.39 -11.26
N GLY A 3 -1.62 -14.51 -10.58
CA GLY A 3 -0.49 -15.42 -10.83
C GLY A 3 0.53 -15.38 -9.70
N ALA A 4 1.09 -16.54 -9.36
CA ALA A 4 2.22 -16.63 -8.44
C ALA A 4 3.44 -15.92 -9.03
N GLY A 5 4.06 -15.05 -8.25
CA GLY A 5 5.20 -14.28 -8.72
C GLY A 5 5.55 -13.13 -7.79
N VAL A 6 6.59 -12.37 -8.19
CA VAL A 6 7.00 -11.13 -7.52
C VAL A 6 6.49 -9.96 -8.34
N TYR A 7 5.86 -9.00 -7.66
CA TYR A 7 5.35 -7.77 -8.26
C TYR A 7 6.07 -6.58 -7.64
N VAL A 8 6.75 -5.79 -8.48
CA VAL A 8 7.42 -4.56 -8.05
C VAL A 8 6.89 -3.41 -8.89
N PHE A 9 6.26 -2.44 -8.22
CA PHE A 9 5.80 -1.20 -8.82
C PHE A 9 6.76 -0.07 -8.44
N GLN A 10 7.50 0.44 -9.41
CA GLN A 10 8.34 1.63 -9.24
C GLN A 10 7.57 2.87 -9.67
N ILE A 11 7.30 3.76 -8.73
CA ILE A 11 6.50 4.97 -8.93
C ILE A 11 7.41 6.16 -8.65
N GLY A 12 7.79 6.91 -9.69
CA GLY A 12 8.77 8.00 -9.57
C GLY A 12 8.30 9.21 -8.74
N SER A 13 7.00 9.32 -8.49
CA SER A 13 6.38 10.39 -7.70
C SER A 13 5.39 9.79 -6.69
N ALA A 14 4.28 10.48 -6.43
CA ALA A 14 3.31 10.07 -5.43
C ALA A 14 2.46 8.88 -5.91
N LEU A 15 2.10 8.02 -4.95
CA LEU A 15 1.05 7.01 -5.12
C LEU A 15 -0.21 7.51 -4.43
N SER A 16 -1.34 7.54 -5.14
CA SER A 16 -2.64 7.81 -4.54
C SER A 16 -3.68 6.79 -4.98
N SER A 17 -4.56 6.40 -4.07
CA SER A 17 -5.79 5.69 -4.40
C SER A 17 -7.00 6.60 -4.26
N ALA A 18 -8.02 6.36 -5.08
CA ALA A 18 -9.35 6.93 -4.86
C ALA A 18 -10.01 6.25 -3.65
N SER A 19 -11.03 6.88 -3.07
CA SER A 19 -11.85 6.25 -2.04
C SER A 19 -12.48 4.94 -2.52
N ASN A 20 -12.56 3.97 -1.62
CA ASN A 20 -13.06 2.60 -1.87
C ASN A 20 -12.27 1.82 -2.94
N ALA A 21 -11.06 2.24 -3.29
CA ALA A 21 -10.21 1.47 -4.19
C ALA A 21 -9.76 0.15 -3.54
N SER A 22 -9.49 -0.87 -4.35
CA SER A 22 -8.97 -2.14 -3.85
C SER A 22 -7.86 -2.73 -4.71
N VAL A 23 -6.90 -3.38 -4.06
CA VAL A 23 -5.89 -4.23 -4.71
C VAL A 23 -6.27 -5.69 -4.46
N THR A 24 -6.77 -6.37 -5.49
CA THR A 24 -7.16 -7.79 -5.38
C THR A 24 -6.03 -8.71 -5.83
N LEU A 25 -5.77 -9.78 -5.06
CA LEU A 25 -4.81 -10.83 -5.41
C LEU A 25 -5.56 -12.10 -5.79
N THR A 26 -5.24 -12.68 -6.95
CA THR A 26 -5.88 -13.88 -7.48
C THR A 26 -4.87 -14.86 -8.04
N ASN A 27 -5.31 -16.09 -8.31
CA ASN A 27 -4.54 -17.12 -9.03
C ASN A 27 -3.12 -17.35 -8.47
N GLY A 28 -2.98 -17.37 -7.14
CA GLY A 28 -1.72 -17.63 -6.45
C GLY A 28 -0.82 -16.41 -6.22
N ALA A 29 -1.28 -15.19 -6.52
CA ALA A 29 -0.60 -13.97 -6.08
C ALA A 29 -0.69 -13.84 -4.54
N THR A 30 0.44 -13.51 -3.90
CA THR A 30 0.54 -13.37 -2.44
C THR A 30 1.13 -12.02 -2.07
N ALA A 31 0.59 -11.38 -1.02
CA ALA A 31 0.92 -10.00 -0.68
C ALA A 31 2.35 -9.82 -0.14
N ASP A 32 2.95 -10.86 0.43
CA ASP A 32 4.35 -10.91 0.85
C ASP A 32 5.34 -10.67 -0.31
N LYS A 33 4.90 -10.85 -1.57
CA LYS A 33 5.69 -10.66 -2.79
C LYS A 33 5.27 -9.43 -3.62
N VAL A 34 4.49 -8.52 -3.03
CA VAL A 34 4.02 -7.29 -3.69
C VAL A 34 4.69 -6.09 -3.04
N PHE A 35 5.40 -5.29 -3.85
CA PHE A 35 6.17 -4.13 -3.41
C PHE A 35 5.79 -2.88 -4.20
N TRP A 36 5.56 -1.78 -3.49
CA TRP A 36 5.26 -0.46 -4.04
C TRP A 36 6.36 0.51 -3.61
N VAL A 37 7.28 0.81 -4.51
CA VAL A 37 8.41 1.73 -4.26
C VAL A 37 8.02 3.11 -4.77
N VAL A 38 7.83 4.06 -3.86
CA VAL A 38 7.24 5.37 -4.12
C VAL A 38 8.29 6.45 -3.90
N GLY A 39 8.61 7.19 -4.96
CA GLY A 39 9.67 8.21 -5.00
C GLY A 39 9.38 9.46 -4.17
N SER A 40 8.13 9.65 -3.74
CA SER A 40 7.74 10.69 -2.78
C SER A 40 6.90 10.12 -1.64
N SER A 41 5.61 10.44 -1.57
CA SER A 41 4.68 10.01 -0.53
C SER A 41 3.56 9.14 -1.09
N ALA A 42 2.95 8.32 -0.24
CA ALA A 42 1.76 7.55 -0.58
C ALA A 42 0.54 8.02 0.21
N THR A 43 -0.61 8.16 -0.44
CA THR A 43 -1.89 8.51 0.19
C THR A 43 -2.96 7.51 -0.22
N LEU A 44 -3.47 6.73 0.72
CA LEU A 44 -4.60 5.86 0.48
C LEU A 44 -5.90 6.61 0.79
N GLY A 45 -6.79 6.71 -0.20
CA GLY A 45 -8.13 7.29 -0.04
C GLY A 45 -8.98 6.49 0.96
N THR A 46 -10.03 7.12 1.49
CA THR A 46 -10.90 6.50 2.51
C THR A 46 -11.41 5.13 2.10
N ASN A 47 -11.48 4.20 3.05
CA ASN A 47 -11.94 2.82 2.82
C ASN A 47 -11.18 2.05 1.73
N THR A 48 -9.95 2.45 1.39
CA THR A 48 -9.11 1.67 0.45
C THR A 48 -8.73 0.33 1.08
N VAL A 49 -8.84 -0.77 0.33
CA VAL A 49 -8.30 -2.08 0.72
C VAL A 49 -7.02 -2.36 -0.06
N PHE A 50 -5.88 -2.17 0.60
CA PHE A 50 -4.57 -2.28 -0.03
C PHE A 50 -3.85 -3.57 0.34
N GLN A 51 -2.97 -4.03 -0.57
CA GLN A 51 -2.18 -5.25 -0.41
C GLN A 51 -0.72 -5.00 -0.76
N GLY A 52 0.18 -5.63 0.00
CA GLY A 52 1.62 -5.56 -0.22
C GLY A 52 2.35 -4.54 0.65
N THR A 53 3.64 -4.39 0.40
CA THR A 53 4.53 -3.51 1.16
C THR A 53 4.72 -2.17 0.44
N ILE A 54 4.26 -1.08 1.04
CA ILE A 54 4.54 0.28 0.58
C ILE A 54 5.86 0.75 1.18
N ILE A 55 6.79 1.20 0.33
CA ILE A 55 8.06 1.83 0.69
C ILE A 55 8.05 3.23 0.07
N ALA A 56 7.79 4.25 0.88
CA ALA A 56 7.71 5.63 0.43
C ALA A 56 8.92 6.44 0.91
N GLN A 57 9.49 7.26 0.02
CA GLN A 57 10.62 8.12 0.34
C GLN A 57 10.31 9.09 1.48
N ALA A 58 9.13 9.70 1.48
CA ALA A 58 8.69 10.67 2.47
C ALA A 58 7.63 10.07 3.41
N SER A 59 6.35 10.41 3.22
CA SER A 59 5.28 10.04 4.16
C SER A 59 4.31 9.02 3.58
N ILE A 60 3.58 8.32 4.46
CA ILE A 60 2.46 7.47 4.10
C ILE A 60 1.24 7.90 4.90
N THR A 61 0.13 8.19 4.23
CA THR A 61 -1.16 8.54 4.86
C THR A 61 -2.22 7.52 4.50
N LEU A 62 -2.83 6.91 5.50
CA LEU A 62 -4.05 6.12 5.36
C LEU A 62 -5.20 6.99 5.89
N ASN A 63 -6.05 7.49 4.98
CA ASN A 63 -7.26 8.22 5.36
C ASN A 63 -8.27 7.28 6.03
N THR A 64 -9.33 7.86 6.63
CA THR A 64 -10.35 7.13 7.39
C THR A 64 -10.72 5.77 6.80
N GLY A 65 -10.48 4.70 7.56
CA GLY A 65 -10.87 3.34 7.19
C GLY A 65 -10.08 2.71 6.04
N ALA A 66 -9.04 3.37 5.52
CA ALA A 66 -8.12 2.74 4.58
C ALA A 66 -7.28 1.70 5.32
N ASP A 67 -7.25 0.47 4.81
CA ASP A 67 -6.58 -0.67 5.44
C ASP A 67 -5.51 -1.26 4.51
N ILE A 68 -4.40 -1.68 5.11
CA ILE A 68 -3.45 -2.60 4.47
C ILE A 68 -3.70 -3.98 5.07
N THR A 69 -4.58 -4.75 4.41
CA THR A 69 -5.12 -5.99 4.96
C THR A 69 -4.10 -7.13 5.01
N ASN A 70 -3.12 -7.13 4.12
CA ASN A 70 -1.96 -7.99 4.18
C ASN A 70 -0.77 -7.23 3.58
N GLY A 71 0.13 -6.73 4.41
CA GLY A 71 1.21 -5.87 3.95
C GLY A 71 1.95 -5.11 5.05
N ARG A 72 2.67 -4.06 4.61
CA ARG A 72 3.47 -3.18 5.48
C ARG A 72 3.47 -1.76 4.92
N ALA A 73 3.64 -0.78 5.79
CA ALA A 73 3.91 0.61 5.42
C ALA A 73 5.27 1.02 5.99
N ALA A 74 6.17 1.51 5.12
CA ALA A 74 7.49 2.00 5.49
C ALA A 74 7.73 3.39 4.88
N ALA A 75 7.71 4.41 5.72
CA ALA A 75 8.09 5.78 5.39
C ALA A 75 9.58 5.98 5.73
N LEU A 76 10.40 6.38 4.77
CA LEU A 76 11.86 6.44 4.96
C LEU A 76 12.33 7.72 5.66
N THR A 77 11.66 8.85 5.42
CA THR A 77 12.07 10.15 5.98
C THR A 77 10.92 10.94 6.60
N GLY A 78 9.68 10.57 6.30
CA GLY A 78 8.48 11.22 6.81
C GLY A 78 7.73 10.38 7.84
N ALA A 79 6.48 10.76 8.08
CA ALA A 79 5.61 10.09 9.03
C ALA A 79 4.72 9.03 8.35
N ILE A 80 4.23 8.09 9.16
CA ILE A 80 3.09 7.25 8.82
C ILE A 80 1.90 7.76 9.63
N THR A 81 0.83 8.18 8.94
CA THR A 81 -0.41 8.66 9.56
C THR A 81 -1.53 7.67 9.29
N LEU A 82 -2.23 7.27 10.37
CA LEU A 82 -3.37 6.34 10.33
C LEU A 82 -4.61 7.04 10.89
N ASP A 83 -5.74 6.90 10.21
CA ASP A 83 -7.04 7.38 10.68
C ASP A 83 -8.05 6.24 10.64
N ASN A 84 -8.37 5.67 11.81
CA ASN A 84 -9.21 4.48 11.95
C ASN A 84 -8.84 3.36 10.97
N SER A 85 -7.54 3.10 10.83
CA SER A 85 -6.94 2.18 9.85
C SER A 85 -6.34 0.95 10.52
N THR A 86 -6.36 -0.17 9.81
CA THR A 86 -5.69 -1.43 10.18
C THR A 86 -4.54 -1.74 9.23
N VAL A 87 -3.39 -2.13 9.80
CA VAL A 87 -2.24 -2.64 9.04
C VAL A 87 -1.85 -4.00 9.60
N THR A 88 -2.04 -5.06 8.81
CA THR A 88 -1.77 -6.43 9.22
C THR A 88 -0.60 -7.00 8.41
N LYS A 89 0.41 -7.54 9.10
CA LYS A 89 1.56 -8.19 8.45
C LYS A 89 1.13 -9.42 7.64
N PRO A 90 1.90 -9.79 6.58
CA PRO A 90 1.72 -11.07 5.90
C PRO A 90 1.93 -12.29 6.80
#